data_AF-A0A2M7G333-F1
#
_entry.id   AF-A0A2M7G333-F1
#
_cell.length_a   1.000
_cell.length_b   1.000
_cell.length_c   1.000
_cell.angle_alpha   90.00
_cell.angle_beta   90.00
_cell.angle_gamma   90.00
#
_symmetry.space_group_name_H-M   'P 1'
#
loop_
_entity.id
_entity.type
_entity.pdbx_description
1 polymer ?
#
loop_
_entity_poly.entity_id
_entity_poly.type
_entity_poly.pdbx_seq_one_letter_code
_entity_poly.pdbx_strand_id
1 'polypeptide(L)'
;MSVPQGIVPLIKAFQLAQISEQEYLLGLERAQAQCEQKKAQLMTSAVRAQDRQDWEQIIRPGLLACLDVMAGAALEAREYVHQRDPQILENIVMLFAQVDQATAMIEQRLGTVSSETKALVGEILTDLQQDSVQMTKNLKGSADTTISMFD
;
A
#
# COMPACT_ATOMS: atom_id res chain seq x y z
N MET A 1 -20.45 -4.61 -11.73
CA MET A 1 -19.58 -3.52 -11.25
C MET A 1 -18.18 -4.08 -11.11
N SER A 2 -17.13 -3.31 -11.42
CA SER A 2 -15.75 -3.75 -11.24
C SER A 2 -15.36 -3.61 -9.76
N VAL A 3 -14.82 -4.66 -9.15
CA VAL A 3 -14.30 -4.60 -7.78
C VAL A 3 -13.14 -3.61 -7.74
N PRO A 4 -13.13 -2.62 -6.81
CA PRO A 4 -12.02 -1.68 -6.66
C PRO A 4 -10.70 -2.42 -6.42
N GLN A 5 -9.61 -1.92 -6.98
CA GLN A 5 -8.26 -2.39 -6.68
C GLN A 5 -7.67 -1.52 -5.58
N GLY A 6 -7.00 -2.17 -4.61
CA GLY A 6 -6.37 -1.50 -3.49
C GLY A 6 -7.12 -1.58 -2.17
N ILE A 7 -6.40 -1.53 -1.05
CA ILE A 7 -6.96 -1.68 0.30
C ILE A 7 -7.92 -0.53 0.63
N VAL A 8 -7.50 0.71 0.41
CA VAL A 8 -8.32 1.91 0.73
C VAL A 8 -9.59 1.99 -0.13
N PRO A 9 -9.55 1.77 -1.46
CA PRO A 9 -10.75 1.75 -2.30
C PRO A 9 -11.74 0.64 -1.91
N LEU A 10 -11.24 -0.52 -1.49
CA LEU A 10 -12.07 -1.61 -0.98
C LEU A 10 -12.79 -1.19 0.32
N ILE A 11 -12.07 -0.59 1.28
CA ILE A 11 -12.66 -0.10 2.54
C ILE A 11 -13.78 0.89 2.24
N LYS A 12 -13.51 1.86 1.37
CA LYS A 12 -14.49 2.90 0.99
C LYS A 12 -15.72 2.31 0.31
N ALA A 13 -15.53 1.45 -0.69
CA ALA A 13 -16.65 0.82 -1.38
C ALA A 13 -17.51 -0.01 -0.43
N PHE A 14 -16.89 -0.67 0.54
CA PHE A 14 -17.59 -1.44 1.55
C PHE A 14 -18.36 -0.54 2.54
N GLN A 15 -17.76 0.57 3.00
CA GLN A 15 -18.44 1.57 3.83
C GLN A 15 -19.67 2.18 3.14
N LEU A 16 -19.59 2.37 1.82
CA LEU A 16 -20.67 2.90 1.00
C LEU A 16 -21.68 1.83 0.53
N ALA A 17 -21.56 0.59 1.02
CA ALA A 17 -22.39 -0.56 0.63
C ALA A 17 -22.43 -0.81 -0.91
N GLN A 18 -21.35 -0.46 -1.61
CA GLN A 18 -21.20 -0.64 -3.06
C GLN A 18 -20.70 -2.04 -3.44
N ILE A 19 -20.05 -2.72 -2.50
CA ILE A 19 -19.60 -4.11 -2.61
C ILE A 19 -20.06 -4.91 -1.40
N SER A 20 -20.27 -6.20 -1.60
CA SER A 20 -20.59 -7.15 -0.54
C SER A 20 -19.40 -7.41 0.39
N GLU A 21 -19.68 -7.95 1.57
CA GLU A 21 -18.63 -8.45 2.49
C GLU A 21 -17.72 -9.48 1.81
N GLN A 22 -18.29 -10.38 1.00
CA GLN A 22 -17.53 -11.39 0.28
C GLN A 22 -16.58 -10.75 -0.74
N GLU A 23 -17.04 -9.75 -1.50
CA GLU A 23 -16.20 -9.02 -2.46
C GLU A 23 -15.09 -8.22 -1.75
N TYR A 24 -15.41 -7.64 -0.60
CA TYR A 24 -14.46 -6.92 0.24
C TYR A 24 -13.33 -7.84 0.74
N LEU A 25 -13.69 -8.96 1.39
CA LEU A 25 -12.73 -9.92 1.92
C LEU A 25 -11.87 -10.54 0.81
N LEU A 26 -12.47 -10.89 -0.33
CA LEU A 26 -11.73 -11.42 -1.48
C LEU A 26 -10.76 -10.37 -2.06
N GLY A 27 -11.15 -9.09 -2.06
CA GLY A 27 -10.28 -7.99 -2.46
C GLY A 27 -9.04 -7.86 -1.56
N LEU A 28 -9.24 -7.96 -0.24
CA LEU A 28 -8.14 -7.90 0.73
C LEU A 28 -7.22 -9.12 0.65
N GLU A 29 -7.77 -10.31 0.45
CA GLU A 29 -6.98 -11.54 0.23
C GLU A 29 -6.11 -11.42 -1.04
N ARG A 30 -6.66 -10.86 -2.12
CA ARG A 30 -5.88 -10.59 -3.34
C ARG A 30 -4.77 -9.58 -3.10
N ALA A 31 -5.02 -8.52 -2.33
CA ALA A 31 -3.99 -7.54 -1.99
C ALA A 31 -2.83 -8.19 -1.19
N GLN A 32 -3.15 -9.06 -0.23
CA GLN A 32 -2.14 -9.83 0.52
C GLN A 32 -1.34 -10.77 -0.39
N ALA A 33 -2.03 -11.54 -1.23
CA ALA A 33 -1.37 -12.47 -2.16
C ALA A 33 -0.44 -11.74 -3.14
N GLN A 34 -0.84 -10.56 -3.62
CA GLN A 34 0.01 -9.72 -4.48
C GLN A 34 1.25 -9.22 -3.74
N CYS A 35 1.12 -8.82 -2.47
CA CYS A 35 2.27 -8.42 -1.66
C CYS A 35 3.28 -9.57 -1.50
N GLU A 36 2.80 -10.77 -1.18
CA GLU A 36 3.66 -11.96 -1.03
C GLU A 36 4.32 -12.38 -2.34
N GLN A 37 3.59 -12.35 -3.46
CA GLN A 37 4.16 -12.61 -4.78
C GLN A 37 5.30 -11.65 -5.11
N LYS A 38 5.13 -10.36 -4.82
CA LYS A 38 6.16 -9.33 -5.06
C LYS A 38 7.35 -9.46 -4.13
N LYS A 39 7.13 -9.82 -2.87
CA LYS A 39 8.22 -10.15 -1.93
C LYS A 39 9.07 -11.29 -2.49
N ALA A 40 8.44 -12.36 -2.98
CA ALA A 40 9.15 -13.48 -3.61
C ALA A 40 9.93 -13.05 -4.86
N GLN A 41 9.34 -12.19 -5.72
CA GLN A 41 10.02 -11.62 -6.88
C GLN A 41 11.24 -10.78 -6.47
N LEU A 42 11.10 -9.90 -5.47
CA LEU A 42 12.20 -9.06 -4.97
C LEU A 42 13.36 -9.87 -4.41
N MET A 43 13.07 -10.95 -3.68
CA MET A 43 14.07 -11.82 -3.08
C MET A 43 14.91 -12.55 -4.13
N THR A 44 14.35 -12.80 -5.31
CA THR A 44 15.02 -13.50 -6.42
C THR A 44 15.56 -12.56 -7.50
N SER A 45 15.25 -11.27 -7.41
CA SER A 45 15.65 -10.26 -8.39
C SER A 45 17.16 -10.04 -8.37
N ALA A 46 17.78 -10.24 -9.54
CA ALA A 46 19.17 -9.94 -9.77
C ALA A 46 19.33 -8.52 -10.32
N VAL A 47 20.20 -7.73 -9.68
CA VAL A 47 20.61 -6.41 -10.16
C VAL A 47 22.05 -6.43 -10.65
N ARG A 48 22.44 -5.39 -11.39
CA ARG A 48 23.83 -5.22 -11.83
C ARG A 48 24.76 -5.08 -10.64
N ALA A 49 26.02 -5.49 -10.81
CA ALA A 49 27.02 -5.42 -9.75
C ALA A 49 27.20 -4.01 -9.19
N GLN A 50 27.14 -2.99 -10.05
CA GLN A 50 27.24 -1.57 -9.67
C GLN A 50 26.08 -1.10 -8.77
N ASP A 51 24.90 -1.71 -8.89
CA ASP A 51 23.71 -1.31 -8.12
C ASP A 51 23.58 -2.13 -6.83
N ARG A 52 24.36 -3.20 -6.68
CA ARG A 52 24.20 -4.20 -5.61
C ARG A 52 24.28 -3.57 -4.22
N GLN A 53 25.14 -2.58 -4.01
CA GLN A 53 25.27 -1.93 -2.71
C GLN A 53 23.97 -1.21 -2.30
N ASP A 54 23.47 -0.30 -3.15
CA ASP A 54 22.23 0.43 -2.89
C ASP A 54 21.02 -0.51 -2.84
N TRP A 55 21.04 -1.54 -3.69
CA TRP A 55 20.00 -2.55 -3.74
C TRP A 55 19.87 -3.34 -2.45
N GLU A 56 20.98 -3.89 -1.93
CA GLU A 56 20.98 -4.73 -0.74
C GLU A 56 20.80 -3.92 0.55
N GLN A 57 21.34 -2.70 0.61
CA GLN A 57 21.34 -1.91 1.85
C GLN A 57 20.09 -1.06 2.05
N ILE A 58 19.46 -0.59 0.96
CA ILE A 58 18.39 0.40 1.05
C ILE A 58 17.16 -0.02 0.25
N ILE A 59 17.32 -0.29 -1.05
CA ILE A 59 16.18 -0.41 -1.96
C ILE A 59 15.39 -1.69 -1.67
N ARG A 60 16.02 -2.87 -1.69
CA ARG A 60 15.30 -4.13 -1.44
C ARG A 60 14.72 -4.17 -0.03
N PRO A 61 15.46 -3.86 1.06
CA PRO A 61 14.88 -3.82 2.40
C PRO A 61 13.70 -2.84 2.52
N GLY A 62 13.82 -1.65 1.91
CA GLY A 62 12.74 -0.67 1.91
C GLY A 62 11.49 -1.16 1.18
N LEU A 63 11.65 -1.76 -0.01
CA LEU A 63 10.51 -2.31 -0.76
C LEU A 63 9.85 -3.47 -0.03
N LEU A 64 10.63 -4.35 0.61
CA LEU A 64 10.10 -5.43 1.44
C LEU A 64 9.31 -4.88 2.62
N ALA A 65 9.84 -3.87 3.32
CA ALA A 65 9.12 -3.22 4.42
C ALA A 65 7.80 -2.59 3.95
N CYS A 66 7.78 -1.91 2.80
CA CYS A 66 6.54 -1.39 2.23
C CYS A 66 5.49 -2.49 1.98
N LEU A 67 5.92 -3.63 1.41
CA LEU A 67 5.03 -4.75 1.12
C LEU A 67 4.52 -5.42 2.39
N ASP A 68 5.35 -5.55 3.43
CA ASP A 68 4.94 -6.04 4.74
C ASP A 68 3.90 -5.13 5.39
N VAL A 69 4.10 -3.81 5.32
CA VAL A 69 3.17 -2.81 5.84
C VAL A 69 1.83 -2.87 5.09
N MET A 70 1.84 -3.01 3.76
CA MET A 70 0.59 -3.17 3.00
C MET A 70 -0.14 -4.47 3.34
N ALA A 71 0.59 -5.59 3.47
CA ALA A 71 -0.01 -6.86 3.88
C ALA A 71 -0.64 -6.77 5.28
N GLY A 72 0.02 -6.05 6.20
CA GLY A 72 -0.49 -5.71 7.53
C GLY A 72 -1.74 -4.82 7.47
N ALA A 73 -1.75 -3.78 6.64
CA ALA A 73 -2.92 -2.93 6.44
C ALA A 73 -4.12 -3.71 5.88
N ALA A 74 -3.90 -4.67 5.00
CA ALA A 74 -4.97 -5.56 4.52
C ALA A 74 -5.49 -6.49 5.63
N LEU A 75 -4.64 -6.93 6.56
CA LEU A 75 -5.05 -7.73 7.72
C LEU A 75 -5.93 -6.89 8.66
N GLU A 76 -5.48 -5.69 9.04
CA GLU A 76 -6.24 -4.74 9.85
C GLU A 76 -7.60 -4.41 9.20
N ALA A 77 -7.61 -4.21 7.88
CA ALA A 77 -8.83 -3.97 7.13
C ALA A 77 -9.84 -5.14 7.23
N ARG A 78 -9.38 -6.40 7.33
CA ARG A 78 -10.30 -7.52 7.54
C ARG A 78 -11.01 -7.41 8.89
N GLU A 79 -10.32 -6.96 9.93
CA GLU A 79 -10.92 -6.78 11.26
C GLU A 79 -11.98 -5.68 11.30
N TYR A 80 -11.84 -4.66 10.43
CA TYR A 80 -12.86 -3.63 10.27
C TYR A 80 -14.23 -4.20 9.88
N VAL A 81 -14.28 -5.32 9.15
CA VAL A 81 -15.53 -5.97 8.73
C VAL A 81 -16.38 -6.40 9.94
N HIS A 82 -15.72 -6.86 11.00
CA HIS A 82 -16.36 -7.44 12.18
C HIS A 82 -16.62 -6.38 13.26
N GLN A 83 -15.66 -5.47 13.46
CA GLN A 83 -15.69 -4.55 14.60
C GLN A 83 -16.28 -3.18 14.25
N ARG A 84 -16.18 -2.75 12.99
CA ARG A 84 -16.54 -1.40 12.53
C ARG A 84 -15.90 -0.28 13.36
N ASP A 85 -14.76 -0.58 13.98
CA ASP A 85 -14.04 0.34 14.86
C ASP A 85 -13.31 1.41 14.04
N PRO A 86 -13.60 2.71 14.26
CA PRO A 86 -12.85 3.81 13.63
C PRO A 86 -11.35 3.77 13.90
N GLN A 87 -10.91 3.23 15.05
CA GLN A 87 -9.48 3.13 15.38
C GLN A 87 -8.72 2.23 14.40
N ILE A 88 -9.37 1.20 13.85
CA ILE A 88 -8.79 0.33 12.81
C ILE A 88 -8.50 1.14 11.55
N LEU A 89 -9.40 2.06 11.17
CA LEU A 89 -9.19 2.93 10.02
C LEU A 89 -8.01 3.87 10.24
N GLU A 90 -7.89 4.47 11.43
CA GLU A 90 -6.74 5.30 11.79
C GLU A 90 -5.41 4.53 11.74
N ASN A 91 -5.40 3.28 12.21
CA ASN A 91 -4.21 2.42 12.16
C ASN A 91 -3.80 2.13 10.71
N ILE A 92 -4.75 1.78 9.86
CA ILE A 92 -4.52 1.59 8.41
C ILE A 92 -3.92 2.85 7.80
N VAL A 93 -4.43 4.02 8.18
CA VAL A 93 -3.91 5.31 7.72
C VAL A 93 -2.46 5.54 8.15
N MET A 94 -2.12 5.26 9.40
CA MET A 94 -0.75 5.37 9.88
C MET A 94 0.20 4.40 9.15
N LEU A 95 -0.26 3.20 8.82
CA LEU A 95 0.52 2.23 8.05
C LEU A 95 0.84 2.76 6.64
N PHE A 96 -0.14 3.32 5.93
CA PHE A 96 0.10 3.90 4.61
C PHE A 96 1.01 5.13 4.64
N ALA A 97 0.96 5.95 5.69
CA ALA A 97 1.91 7.06 5.87
C ALA A 97 3.36 6.56 6.00
N GLN A 98 3.58 5.38 6.60
CA GLN A 98 4.90 4.75 6.64
C GLN A 98 5.34 4.25 5.27
N VAL A 99 4.42 3.72 4.45
CA VAL A 99 4.70 3.36 3.06
C VAL A 99 5.12 4.59 2.26
N ASP A 100 4.44 5.73 2.40
CA ASP A 100 4.82 6.98 1.73
C ASP A 100 6.23 7.43 2.10
N GLN A 101 6.56 7.38 3.39
CA GLN A 101 7.90 7.75 3.86
C GLN A 101 8.98 6.82 3.30
N ALA A 102 8.74 5.50 3.33
CA ALA A 102 9.67 4.50 2.82
C ALA A 102 9.86 4.60 1.30
N THR A 103 8.77 4.80 0.55
CA THR A 103 8.82 4.99 -0.91
C THR A 103 9.57 6.27 -1.27
N ALA A 104 9.36 7.38 -0.57
CA ALA A 104 10.12 8.62 -0.78
C ALA A 104 11.63 8.42 -0.53
N MET A 105 12.02 7.65 0.49
CA MET A 105 13.43 7.31 0.72
C MET A 105 14.04 6.47 -0.40
N ILE A 106 13.28 5.52 -0.96
CA ILE A 106 13.71 4.70 -2.09
C ILE A 106 13.86 5.55 -3.36
N GLU A 107 12.91 6.44 -3.63
CA GLU A 107 12.95 7.35 -4.78
C GLU A 107 14.20 8.25 -4.78
N GLN A 108 14.64 8.72 -3.61
CA GLN A 108 15.89 9.47 -3.48
C GLN A 108 17.12 8.65 -3.90
N ARG A 109 17.07 7.33 -3.79
CA ARG A 109 18.15 6.41 -4.21
C ARG A 109 18.02 5.94 -5.64
N LEU A 110 16.88 6.17 -6.30
CA LEU A 110 16.74 5.80 -7.70
C LEU A 110 17.75 6.54 -8.58
N GLY A 111 18.15 7.76 -8.24
CA GLY A 111 19.14 8.53 -9.01
C GLY A 111 20.50 7.83 -9.19
N THR A 112 20.87 6.91 -8.29
CA THR A 112 22.21 6.28 -8.26
C THR A 112 22.27 4.90 -8.90
N VAL A 113 21.14 4.30 -9.25
CA VAL A 113 21.07 2.95 -9.83
C VAL A 113 20.80 2.93 -11.34
N SER A 114 21.08 1.81 -11.99
CA SER A 114 20.85 1.62 -13.43
C SER A 114 19.36 1.72 -13.81
N SER A 115 19.10 2.00 -15.09
CA SER A 115 17.74 2.10 -15.63
C SER A 115 16.91 0.82 -15.47
N GLU A 116 17.57 -0.33 -15.50
CA GLU A 116 16.94 -1.64 -15.31
C GLU A 116 16.50 -1.83 -13.86
N THR A 117 17.36 -1.47 -12.89
CA THR A 117 17.00 -1.46 -11.47
C THR A 117 15.89 -0.45 -11.21
N LYS A 118 15.93 0.74 -11.84
CA LYS A 118 14.83 1.72 -11.78
C LYS A 118 13.51 1.15 -12.29
N ALA A 119 13.52 0.41 -13.39
CA ALA A 119 12.31 -0.17 -13.96
C ALA A 119 11.69 -1.21 -13.01
N LEU A 120 12.52 -2.09 -12.44
CA LEU A 120 12.09 -3.07 -11.45
C LEU A 120 11.47 -2.40 -10.21
N VAL A 121 12.13 -1.37 -9.68
CA VAL A 121 11.63 -0.62 -8.52
C VAL A 121 10.35 0.13 -8.88
N GLY A 122 10.30 0.76 -10.06
CA GLY A 122 9.18 1.57 -10.51
C GLY A 122 7.88 0.79 -10.67
N GLU A 123 7.96 -0.46 -11.14
CA GLU A 123 6.80 -1.38 -11.20
C GLU A 123 6.20 -1.60 -9.80
N ILE A 124 7.07 -1.85 -8.82
CA ILE A 124 6.63 -2.11 -7.44
C ILE A 124 6.10 -0.83 -6.78
N LEU A 125 6.78 0.30 -6.96
CA LEU A 125 6.37 1.60 -6.42
C LEU A 125 5.03 2.07 -6.99
N THR A 126 4.79 1.88 -8.30
CA THR A 126 3.53 2.29 -8.94
C THR A 126 2.34 1.62 -8.27
N ASP A 127 2.46 0.33 -7.98
CA ASP A 127 1.39 -0.43 -7.35
C ASP A 127 1.24 -0.12 -5.85
N LEU A 128 2.33 0.22 -5.14
CA LEU A 128 2.27 0.72 -3.77
C LEU A 128 1.59 2.11 -3.69
N GLN A 129 1.88 2.98 -4.66
CA GLN A 129 1.38 4.36 -4.71
C GLN A 129 -0.10 4.45 -5.12
N GLN A 130 -0.62 3.48 -5.90
CA GLN A 130 -2.04 3.44 -6.26
C GLN A 130 -2.95 3.38 -5.02
N ASP A 131 -2.50 2.73 -3.94
CA ASP A 131 -3.25 2.62 -2.70
C ASP A 131 -3.07 3.85 -1.80
N SER A 132 -1.84 4.37 -1.71
CA SER A 132 -1.54 5.50 -0.83
C SER A 132 -2.10 6.85 -1.34
N VAL A 133 -1.98 7.14 -2.64
CA VAL A 133 -2.45 8.41 -3.23
C VAL A 133 -3.98 8.56 -3.08
N GLN A 134 -4.72 7.45 -3.12
CA GLN A 134 -6.16 7.48 -2.89
C GLN A 134 -6.51 7.79 -1.42
N MET A 135 -5.64 7.46 -0.48
CA MET A 135 -5.85 7.72 0.94
C MET A 135 -5.77 9.21 1.28
N THR A 136 -4.78 9.93 0.75
CA THR A 136 -4.64 11.38 0.94
C THR A 136 -5.85 12.14 0.41
N LYS A 137 -6.42 11.68 -0.71
CA LYS A 137 -7.61 12.28 -1.34
C LYS A 137 -8.90 11.93 -0.59
N ASN A 138 -9.00 10.73 -0.03
CA ASN A 138 -10.19 10.26 0.69
C ASN A 138 -10.26 10.78 2.15
N LEU A 139 -9.12 10.97 2.82
CA LEU A 139 -9.07 11.55 4.16
C LEU A 139 -9.29 13.06 4.17
N LYS A 140 -8.78 13.82 3.19
CA LYS A 140 -9.13 15.26 3.10
C LYS A 140 -10.62 15.45 2.84
N GLY A 141 -11.22 14.62 1.97
CA GLY A 141 -12.67 14.64 1.74
C GLY A 141 -13.50 14.24 2.97
N SER A 142 -12.98 13.35 3.83
CA SER A 142 -13.66 12.88 5.05
C SER A 142 -13.40 13.79 6.27
N ALA A 143 -12.23 14.43 6.35
CA ALA A 143 -11.90 15.42 7.36
C ALA A 143 -12.71 16.71 7.17
N ASP A 144 -12.95 17.14 5.93
CA ASP A 144 -13.87 18.26 5.65
C ASP A 144 -15.33 17.91 6.00
N THR A 145 -15.73 16.63 5.99
CA THR A 145 -17.07 16.21 6.42
C THR A 145 -17.20 16.01 7.93
N THR A 146 -16.11 15.66 8.62
CA THR A 146 -16.15 15.46 10.08
C THR A 146 -16.06 16.80 10.81
N ILE A 147 -15.32 17.78 10.27
CA ILE A 147 -15.27 19.14 10.83
C ILE A 147 -16.63 19.86 10.65
N SER A 148 -17.41 19.52 9.61
CA SER A 148 -18.75 20.09 9.40
C SER A 148 -19.87 19.40 10.21
N MET A 149 -19.58 18.35 10.99
CA MET A 149 -20.55 17.73 11.91
C MET A 149 -20.37 18.19 13.37
N PHE A 150 -19.40 19.07 13.64
CA PHE A 150 -19.13 19.65 14.96
C PHE A 150 -19.25 21.18 14.97
N ASP A 151 -20.00 21.76 14.02
CA ASP A 151 -20.49 23.15 14.06
C ASP A 151 -22.03 23.17 13.96
#